data_AF-A0AAD7LXE4-F1
#
_entry.id   AF-A0AAD7LXE4-F1
#
_cell.length_a   1.000
_cell.length_b   1.000
_cell.length_c   1.000
_cell.angle_alpha   90.00
_cell.angle_beta   90.00
_cell.angle_gamma   90.00
#
_symmetry.space_group_name_H-M   'P 1'
#
loop_
_entity.id
_entity.type
_entity.pdbx_description
1 polymer ?
#
loop_
_entity_poly.entity_id
_entity_poly.type
_entity_poly.pdbx_seq_one_letter_code
_entity_poly.pdbx_strand_id
1 'polypeptide(L)'
;MSRERERFDHEIGKKIKREGDASSPMGRRHMLGPPGTLNTVTPCAACKLLRRRCAQECPFSPYFSPHEPQKFASVHKVFGASNVSKMLMEVPESQRADAANSLVYEANVRLRDPVYGCMGAISTLQQQVQSLQAELNVVRAEILKYKFREASMIPSSISHVSLISSSGSVSVAVPPPAPQPQPPLPLPQPLLLPPTNSSSSLYTEQTAATDYSTISSDHVSFFG
;
A
#
# COMPACT_ATOMS: atom_id res chain seq x y z
N MET A 1 -11.23 -7.19 -34.22
CA MET A 1 -10.31 -7.37 -35.36
C MET A 1 -10.51 -6.23 -36.33
N SER A 2 -9.53 -5.51 -36.87
CA SER A 2 -8.07 -5.54 -36.75
C SER A 2 -7.53 -4.41 -37.65
N ARG A 3 -7.92 -3.14 -37.44
CA ARG A 3 -7.51 -2.07 -38.39
C ARG A 3 -7.10 -0.72 -37.81
N GLU A 4 -7.35 -0.41 -36.54
CA GLU A 4 -6.92 0.88 -35.96
C GLU A 4 -5.68 0.82 -35.05
N ARG A 5 -5.20 -0.39 -34.72
CA ARG A 5 -4.04 -0.57 -33.83
C ARG A 5 -2.70 -0.71 -34.57
N GLU A 6 -2.68 -0.61 -35.90
CA GLU A 6 -1.48 -0.79 -36.74
C GLU A 6 -0.90 0.53 -37.31
N ARG A 7 -1.37 1.70 -36.87
CA ARG A 7 -0.88 3.00 -37.39
C ARG A 7 0.16 3.70 -36.49
N PHE A 8 0.39 3.25 -35.26
CA PHE A 8 1.30 3.95 -34.33
C PHE A 8 2.65 3.26 -34.10
N ASP A 9 2.91 2.11 -34.75
CA ASP A 9 4.18 1.37 -34.67
C ASP A 9 5.12 1.63 -35.88
N HIS A 10 4.83 2.62 -36.72
CA HIS A 10 5.62 2.92 -37.93
C HIS A 10 6.37 4.26 -37.91
N GLU A 11 6.60 4.83 -36.72
CA GLU A 11 7.39 6.06 -36.55
C GLU A 11 8.62 5.87 -35.65
N ILE A 12 9.20 4.65 -35.64
CA ILE A 12 10.43 4.32 -34.88
C ILE A 12 11.65 4.07 -35.80
N GLY A 13 11.49 4.10 -37.12
CA GLY A 13 12.60 3.81 -38.04
C GLY A 13 12.78 4.88 -39.11
N LYS A 14 13.53 5.95 -38.82
CA LYS A 14 14.34 6.76 -39.78
C LYS A 14 14.80 8.08 -39.16
N LYS A 15 15.94 8.07 -38.45
CA LYS A 15 16.93 9.16 -38.51
C LYS A 15 18.26 8.72 -37.91
N ILE A 16 18.91 7.79 -38.61
CA ILE A 16 20.36 7.58 -38.51
C ILE A 16 20.93 8.13 -39.81
N LYS A 17 22.13 8.74 -39.72
CA LYS A 17 23.02 9.23 -40.81
C LYS A 17 22.77 10.72 -41.15
N ARG A 18 23.72 11.67 -41.07
CA ARG A 18 25.20 11.63 -40.98
C ARG A 18 25.77 13.06 -40.77
N GLU A 19 26.89 13.15 -40.02
CA GLU A 19 28.09 14.06 -40.07
C GLU A 19 27.88 15.60 -40.08
N GLY A 20 28.75 16.44 -39.54
CA GLY A 20 30.08 16.30 -38.95
C GLY A 20 30.59 17.68 -38.49
N ASP A 21 31.54 17.65 -37.56
CA ASP A 21 32.53 18.68 -37.18
C ASP A 21 32.15 20.18 -37.12
N ALA A 22 32.15 20.73 -35.89
CA ALA A 22 32.66 22.07 -35.61
C ALA A 22 33.08 22.17 -34.14
N SER A 23 34.33 22.54 -33.96
CA SER A 23 35.09 22.72 -32.74
C SER A 23 34.66 23.94 -31.92
N SER A 24 34.59 23.79 -30.60
CA SER A 24 34.87 24.86 -29.62
C SER A 24 35.01 24.28 -28.19
N PRO A 25 36.19 24.40 -27.54
CA PRO A 25 36.37 23.95 -26.17
C PRO A 25 36.03 25.09 -25.21
N MET A 26 34.85 25.05 -24.58
CA MET A 26 34.58 25.91 -23.42
C MET A 26 35.03 25.21 -22.13
N GLY A 27 36.23 25.61 -21.67
CA GLY A 27 36.51 25.89 -20.26
C GLY A 27 36.20 24.81 -19.22
N ARG A 28 36.95 23.72 -19.23
CA ARG A 28 37.00 22.77 -18.10
C ARG A 28 37.89 23.37 -17.00
N ARG A 29 37.30 24.07 -16.02
CA ARG A 29 38.01 24.41 -14.79
C ARG A 29 38.23 23.11 -14.00
N HIS A 30 39.41 22.52 -14.12
CA HIS A 30 39.89 21.51 -13.20
C HIS A 30 40.14 22.17 -11.85
N MET A 31 39.26 21.92 -10.87
CA MET A 31 39.62 22.10 -9.47
C MET A 31 40.45 20.86 -9.07
N LEU A 32 41.77 21.03 -8.97
CA LEU A 32 42.66 20.06 -8.35
C LEU A 32 42.31 19.96 -6.87
N GLY A 33 41.41 19.03 -6.53
CA GLY A 33 41.28 18.50 -5.17
C GLY A 33 42.21 17.30 -4.96
N PRO A 34 42.57 16.96 -3.72
CA PRO A 34 43.56 15.91 -3.42
C PRO A 34 43.07 14.52 -3.87
N PRO A 35 43.99 13.60 -4.23
CA PRO A 35 43.66 12.24 -4.61
C PRO A 35 43.35 11.39 -3.37
N GLY A 36 42.12 11.47 -2.88
CA GLY A 36 41.55 10.47 -1.98
C GLY A 36 40.64 9.55 -2.80
N THR A 37 41.09 8.31 -3.05
CA THR A 37 40.29 7.13 -3.45
C THR A 37 38.91 7.43 -4.06
N LEU A 38 38.88 7.78 -5.36
CA LEU A 38 37.62 7.84 -6.10
C LEU A 38 37.12 6.42 -6.35
N ASN A 39 36.41 5.90 -5.36
CA ASN A 39 35.53 4.76 -5.51
C ASN A 39 34.64 5.04 -6.72
N THR A 40 34.65 4.15 -7.71
CA THR A 40 33.80 4.14 -8.89
C THR A 40 32.35 3.85 -8.51
N VAL A 41 31.79 4.64 -7.60
CA VAL A 41 30.41 4.51 -7.14
C VAL A 41 29.53 5.15 -8.20
N THR A 42 28.83 4.31 -8.96
CA THR A 42 27.76 4.76 -9.85
C THR A 42 26.79 5.60 -9.02
N PRO A 43 26.59 6.89 -9.34
CA PRO A 43 25.71 7.74 -8.55
C PRO A 43 24.29 7.22 -8.64
N CYS A 44 23.58 7.20 -7.50
CA CYS A 44 22.15 6.86 -7.48
C CYS A 44 21.33 7.84 -8.35
N ALA A 45 20.10 7.47 -8.70
CA ALA A 45 19.24 8.30 -9.55
C ALA A 45 19.04 9.71 -8.98
N ALA A 46 18.96 9.85 -7.65
CA ALA A 46 18.84 11.14 -6.99
C ALA A 46 20.06 12.03 -7.20
N CYS A 47 21.25 11.52 -6.89
CA CYS A 47 22.49 12.26 -7.02
C CYS A 47 22.80 12.60 -8.48
N LYS A 48 22.47 11.69 -9.40
CA LYS A 48 22.56 11.93 -10.85
C LYS A 48 21.65 13.07 -11.29
N LEU A 49 20.37 13.08 -10.88
CA LEU A 49 19.42 14.15 -11.23
C LEU A 49 19.80 15.50 -10.61
N LEU A 50 20.22 15.49 -9.34
CA LEU A 50 20.63 16.68 -8.59
C LEU A 50 22.04 17.18 -8.92
N ARG A 51 22.76 16.51 -9.84
CA ARG A 51 24.13 16.86 -10.28
C ARG A 51 25.12 17.02 -9.12
N ARG A 52 25.02 16.16 -8.10
CA ARG A 52 25.92 16.15 -6.94
C ARG A 52 26.61 14.80 -6.75
N ARG A 53 27.70 14.78 -5.97
CA ARG A 53 28.41 13.54 -5.61
C ARG A 53 27.51 12.64 -4.75
N CYS A 54 27.49 11.35 -5.08
CA CYS A 54 26.85 10.32 -4.24
C CYS A 54 27.83 9.90 -3.14
N ALA A 55 27.52 10.23 -1.89
CA ALA A 55 28.28 9.78 -0.73
C ALA A 55 28.06 8.28 -0.46
N GLN A 56 28.91 7.66 0.37
CA GLN A 56 28.72 6.28 0.82
C GLN A 56 27.39 6.14 1.58
N GLU A 57 27.16 7.04 2.54
CA GLU A 57 25.91 7.12 3.33
C GLU A 57 24.88 8.03 2.67
N CYS A 58 24.58 7.82 1.38
CA CYS A 58 23.57 8.60 0.69
C CYS A 58 22.15 8.10 1.06
N PRO A 59 21.26 8.96 1.62
CA PRO A 59 19.93 8.54 2.07
C PRO A 59 19.01 8.09 0.93
N PHE A 60 19.36 8.38 -0.32
CA PHE A 60 18.61 8.00 -1.50
C PHE A 60 19.14 6.74 -2.18
N SER A 61 20.40 6.38 -1.95
CA SER A 61 21.07 5.33 -2.72
C SER A 61 20.41 3.95 -2.60
N PRO A 62 19.96 3.50 -1.41
CA PRO A 62 19.30 2.20 -1.28
C PRO A 62 17.96 2.09 -2.03
N TYR A 63 17.27 3.21 -2.25
CA TYR A 63 15.88 3.21 -2.72
C TYR A 63 15.71 3.72 -4.17
N PHE A 64 16.68 4.49 -4.68
CA PHE A 64 16.62 5.12 -6.00
C PHE A 64 17.76 4.66 -6.89
N SER A 65 17.59 3.48 -7.49
CA SER A 65 18.54 2.88 -8.43
C SER A 65 18.82 3.77 -9.64
N PRO A 66 20.08 3.86 -10.13
CA PRO A 66 20.41 4.60 -11.36
C PRO A 66 19.72 4.06 -12.62
N HIS A 67 19.24 2.82 -12.59
CA HIS A 67 18.50 2.19 -13.69
C HIS A 67 17.03 2.66 -13.79
N GLU A 68 16.50 3.28 -12.73
CA GLU A 68 15.11 3.75 -12.67
C GLU A 68 15.04 5.26 -12.38
N PRO A 69 15.63 6.12 -13.22
CA PRO A 69 15.74 7.56 -12.95
C PRO A 69 14.37 8.25 -12.84
N GLN A 70 13.34 7.68 -13.49
CA GLN A 70 11.98 8.21 -13.46
C GLN A 70 11.36 8.16 -12.06
N LYS A 71 11.69 7.14 -11.24
CA LYS A 71 11.18 7.05 -9.86
C LYS A 71 11.58 8.28 -9.05
N PHE A 72 12.86 8.65 -9.10
CA PHE A 72 13.33 9.85 -8.39
C PHE A 72 12.82 11.14 -9.02
N ALA A 73 12.75 11.22 -10.36
CA ALA A 73 12.24 12.39 -11.05
C ALA A 73 10.79 12.72 -10.65
N SER A 74 9.92 11.71 -10.55
CA SER A 74 8.53 11.89 -10.12
C SER A 74 8.43 12.41 -8.69
N VAL A 75 9.10 11.75 -7.73
CA VAL A 75 9.04 12.17 -6.32
C VAL A 75 9.69 13.53 -6.10
N HIS A 76 10.77 13.84 -6.83
CA HIS A 76 11.41 15.15 -6.79
C HIS A 76 10.47 16.25 -7.27
N LYS A 77 9.71 16.00 -8.35
CA LYS A 77 8.77 16.97 -8.90
C LYS A 77 7.57 17.24 -7.98
N VAL A 78 7.08 16.22 -7.26
CA VAL A 78 5.87 16.34 -6.42
C VAL A 78 6.20 16.76 -4.99
N PHE A 79 7.18 16.12 -4.37
CA PHE A 79 7.51 16.33 -2.96
C PHE A 79 8.75 17.19 -2.75
N GLY A 80 9.71 17.16 -3.70
CA GLY A 80 11.01 17.80 -3.54
C GLY A 80 12.02 16.94 -2.79
N ALA A 81 13.31 17.06 -3.13
CA ALA A 81 14.35 16.17 -2.62
C ALA A 81 14.51 16.25 -1.09
N SER A 82 14.47 17.47 -0.52
CA SER A 82 14.63 17.68 0.92
C SER A 82 13.49 17.04 1.72
N ASN A 83 12.25 17.18 1.26
CA ASN A 83 11.10 16.58 1.92
C ASN A 83 11.15 15.05 1.84
N VAL A 84 11.50 14.49 0.67
CA VAL A 84 11.68 13.04 0.52
C VAL A 84 12.76 12.54 1.48
N SER A 85 13.90 13.25 1.58
CA SER A 85 14.94 12.89 2.56
C SER A 85 14.41 12.88 3.99
N LYS A 86 13.65 13.92 4.36
CA LYS A 86 13.10 14.06 5.71
C LYS A 86 12.12 12.93 6.03
N MET A 87 11.14 12.68 5.15
CA MET A 87 10.15 11.61 5.31
C MET A 87 10.80 10.22 5.42
N LEU A 88 11.84 9.95 4.63
CA LEU A 88 12.58 8.68 4.75
C LEU A 88 13.33 8.56 6.08
N MET A 89 13.85 9.67 6.64
CA MET A 89 14.55 9.62 7.93
C MET A 89 13.61 9.57 9.14
N GLU A 90 12.36 10.03 8.99
CA GLU A 90 11.31 9.92 10.02
C GLU A 90 10.76 8.48 10.17
N VAL A 91 10.98 7.62 9.17
CA VAL A 91 10.53 6.22 9.16
C VAL A 91 11.68 5.28 9.59
N PRO A 92 11.40 4.21 10.37
CA PRO A 92 12.39 3.19 10.71
C PRO A 92 13.02 2.55 9.46
N GLU A 93 14.30 2.18 9.55
CA GLU A 93 15.07 1.75 8.37
C GLU A 93 14.43 0.57 7.62
N SER A 94 13.79 -0.35 8.36
CA SER A 94 13.08 -1.51 7.81
C SER A 94 11.90 -1.15 6.91
N GLN A 95 11.29 0.02 7.11
CA GLN A 95 10.10 0.48 6.36
C GLN A 95 10.44 1.53 5.30
N ARG A 96 11.67 2.03 5.24
CA ARG A 96 12.07 3.09 4.30
C ARG A 96 11.92 2.67 2.84
N ALA A 97 12.13 1.40 2.52
CA ALA A 97 11.92 0.89 1.16
C ALA A 97 10.45 0.99 0.74
N ASP A 98 9.53 0.60 1.63
CA ASP A 98 8.09 0.71 1.39
C ASP A 98 7.63 2.17 1.35
N ALA A 99 8.14 3.02 2.24
CA ALA A 99 7.88 4.45 2.20
C ALA A 99 8.34 5.08 0.87
N ALA A 100 9.53 4.73 0.38
CA ALA A 100 10.01 5.20 -0.92
C ALA A 100 9.10 4.74 -2.08
N ASN A 101 8.65 3.47 -2.06
CA ASN A 101 7.72 2.94 -3.05
C ASN A 101 6.36 3.67 -3.03
N SER A 102 5.81 3.94 -1.84
CA SER A 102 4.58 4.70 -1.66
C SER A 102 4.70 6.12 -2.18
N LEU A 103 5.79 6.82 -1.87
CA LEU A 103 6.08 8.16 -2.40
C LEU A 103 6.15 8.14 -3.93
N VAL A 104 6.81 7.14 -4.52
CA VAL A 104 6.88 6.99 -5.99
C VAL A 104 5.48 6.77 -6.58
N TYR A 105 4.67 5.92 -5.98
CA TYR A 105 3.29 5.69 -6.42
C TYR A 105 2.47 6.98 -6.37
N GLU A 106 2.44 7.65 -5.21
CA GLU A 106 1.68 8.89 -5.01
C GLU A 106 2.13 9.99 -5.97
N ALA A 107 3.45 10.16 -6.15
CA ALA A 107 3.98 11.12 -7.12
C ALA A 107 3.51 10.81 -8.54
N ASN A 108 3.58 9.55 -8.97
CA ASN A 108 3.14 9.15 -10.31
C ASN A 108 1.63 9.35 -10.52
N VAL A 109 0.81 9.11 -9.49
CA VAL A 109 -0.63 9.38 -9.59
C VAL A 109 -0.88 10.88 -9.64
N ARG A 110 -0.24 11.69 -8.79
CA ARG A 110 -0.36 13.16 -8.78
C ARG A 110 0.10 13.80 -10.09
N LEU A 111 1.09 13.21 -10.77
CA LEU A 111 1.53 13.70 -12.08
C LEU A 111 0.54 13.39 -13.20
N ARG A 112 -0.23 12.29 -13.09
CA ARG A 112 -1.29 11.93 -14.05
C ARG A 112 -2.59 12.69 -13.77
N ASP A 113 -2.90 12.91 -12.50
CA ASP A 113 -4.05 13.68 -12.03
C ASP A 113 -3.57 14.78 -11.06
N PRO A 114 -3.28 15.99 -11.60
CA PRO A 114 -2.83 17.12 -10.80
C PRO A 114 -3.88 17.66 -9.84
N VAL A 115 -5.17 17.33 -10.04
CA VAL A 115 -6.27 17.86 -9.23
C VAL A 115 -6.46 16.94 -8.02
N TYR A 116 -6.78 15.66 -8.24
CA TYR A 116 -7.15 14.74 -7.16
C TYR A 116 -6.05 13.74 -6.81
N GLY A 117 -5.10 13.43 -7.70
CA GLY A 117 -4.01 12.49 -7.42
C GLY A 117 -4.51 11.17 -6.83
N CYS A 118 -3.90 10.72 -5.73
CA CYS A 118 -4.31 9.49 -5.04
C CYS A 118 -5.73 9.56 -4.44
N MET A 119 -6.24 10.75 -4.12
CA MET A 119 -7.61 10.90 -3.60
C MET A 119 -8.65 10.49 -4.64
N GLY A 120 -8.43 10.77 -5.93
CA GLY A 120 -9.32 10.34 -7.00
C GLY A 120 -9.40 8.81 -7.10
N ALA A 121 -8.26 8.12 -6.94
CA ALA A 121 -8.22 6.66 -6.87
C ALA A 121 -8.99 6.12 -5.66
N ILE A 122 -8.83 6.74 -4.49
CA ILE A 122 -9.56 6.37 -3.27
C ILE A 122 -11.06 6.53 -3.48
N SER A 123 -11.52 7.69 -3.97
CA SER A 123 -12.96 7.94 -4.20
C SER A 123 -13.56 6.94 -5.21
N THR A 124 -12.83 6.64 -6.27
CA THR A 124 -13.27 5.65 -7.28
C THR A 124 -13.42 4.26 -6.66
N LEU A 125 -12.43 3.82 -5.88
CA LEU A 125 -12.48 2.53 -5.19
C LEU A 125 -13.62 2.47 -4.16
N GLN A 126 -13.85 3.55 -3.42
CA GLN A 126 -14.97 3.64 -2.47
C GLN A 126 -16.33 3.53 -3.16
N GLN A 127 -16.50 4.17 -4.32
CA GLN A 127 -17.71 4.03 -5.13
C GLN A 127 -17.91 2.60 -5.64
N GLN A 128 -16.83 1.94 -6.08
CA GLN A 128 -16.89 0.55 -6.53
C GLN A 128 -17.29 -0.40 -5.39
N VAL A 129 -16.71 -0.23 -4.20
CA VAL A 129 -17.11 -1.01 -3.02
C VAL A 129 -18.59 -0.82 -2.71
N GLN A 130 -19.10 0.40 -2.77
CA GLN A 130 -20.52 0.68 -2.53
C GLN A 130 -21.43 0.05 -3.59
N SER A 131 -21.07 0.15 -4.87
CA SER A 131 -21.82 -0.47 -5.98
C SER A 131 -21.89 -1.99 -5.81
N LEU A 132 -20.74 -2.63 -5.59
CA LEU A 132 -20.66 -4.08 -5.40
C LEU A 132 -21.43 -4.53 -4.16
N GLN A 133 -21.38 -3.75 -3.08
CA GLN A 133 -22.16 -4.05 -1.88
C GLN A 133 -23.68 -3.94 -2.14
N ALA A 134 -24.12 -2.96 -2.94
CA ALA A 134 -25.52 -2.83 -3.33
C ALA A 134 -25.97 -4.01 -4.20
N GLU A 135 -25.17 -4.41 -5.19
CA GLU A 135 -25.44 -5.58 -6.04
C GLU A 135 -25.55 -6.86 -5.21
N LEU A 136 -24.61 -7.08 -4.28
CA LEU A 136 -24.68 -8.22 -3.35
C LEU A 136 -25.96 -8.22 -2.52
N ASN A 137 -26.42 -7.06 -2.07
CA ASN A 137 -27.65 -6.95 -1.29
C ASN A 137 -28.89 -7.26 -2.13
N VAL A 138 -28.93 -6.83 -3.39
CA VAL A 138 -30.00 -7.17 -4.33
C VAL A 138 -30.07 -8.69 -4.53
N VAL A 139 -28.93 -9.33 -4.85
CA VAL A 139 -28.88 -10.78 -5.07
C VAL A 139 -29.29 -11.56 -3.80
N ARG A 140 -28.83 -11.11 -2.63
CA ARG A 140 -29.25 -11.71 -1.34
C ARG A 140 -30.75 -11.61 -1.12
N ALA A 141 -31.35 -10.45 -1.41
CA ALA A 141 -32.79 -10.26 -1.30
C ALA A 141 -33.57 -11.16 -2.27
N GLU A 142 -33.08 -11.34 -3.50
CA GLU A 142 -33.66 -12.27 -4.47
C GLU A 142 -33.60 -13.73 -4.00
N ILE A 143 -32.45 -14.17 -3.47
CA ILE A 143 -32.30 -15.53 -2.92
C ILE A 143 -33.32 -15.77 -1.79
N LEU A 144 -33.47 -14.82 -0.87
CA LEU A 144 -34.45 -14.91 0.22
C LEU A 144 -35.89 -15.00 -0.32
N LYS A 145 -36.21 -14.22 -1.36
CA LYS A 145 -37.52 -14.26 -2.02
C LYS A 145 -37.80 -15.62 -2.66
N TYR A 146 -36.81 -16.24 -3.31
CA TYR A 146 -36.94 -17.59 -3.87
C TYR A 146 -37.11 -18.64 -2.78
N LYS A 147 -36.34 -18.56 -1.69
CA LYS A 147 -36.45 -19.47 -0.54
C LYS A 147 -37.81 -19.39 0.14
N PHE A 148 -38.35 -18.20 0.31
CA PHE A 148 -39.70 -18.02 0.86
C PHE A 148 -40.79 -18.57 -0.07
N ARG A 149 -40.65 -18.37 -1.39
CA ARG A 149 -41.57 -18.94 -2.38
C ARG A 149 -41.55 -20.47 -2.37
N GLU A 150 -40.36 -21.07 -2.30
CA GLU A 150 -40.17 -22.53 -2.21
C GLU A 150 -40.86 -23.11 -0.97
N ALA A 151 -40.71 -22.46 0.19
CA ALA A 151 -41.40 -22.85 1.42
C ALA A 151 -42.93 -22.67 1.35
N SER A 152 -43.42 -21.65 0.63
CA SER A 152 -44.85 -21.37 0.47
C SER A 152 -45.56 -22.27 -0.56
N MET A 153 -44.83 -22.98 -1.42
CA MET A 153 -45.37 -23.85 -2.47
C MET A 153 -45.48 -25.33 -2.06
N ILE A 154 -45.10 -25.71 -0.84
CA ILE A 154 -45.37 -27.06 -0.30
C ILE A 154 -46.85 -27.11 0.11
N PRO A 155 -47.72 -27.89 -0.55
CA PRO A 155 -49.10 -28.04 -0.13
C PRO A 155 -49.13 -28.83 1.18
N SER A 156 -49.84 -28.31 2.18
CA SER A 156 -50.42 -29.13 3.23
C SER A 156 -51.43 -30.10 2.60
N SER A 157 -50.93 -31.24 2.14
CA SER A 157 -51.67 -32.41 1.71
C SER A 157 -50.66 -33.55 1.87
N ILE A 158 -50.67 -34.29 2.98
CA ILE A 158 -51.57 -35.42 3.18
C ILE A 158 -51.93 -35.52 4.67
N SER A 159 -53.20 -35.25 4.98
CA SER A 159 -53.86 -35.81 6.17
C SER A 159 -54.59 -37.07 5.74
N HIS A 160 -53.96 -38.24 5.79
CA HIS A 160 -54.67 -39.52 5.94
C HIS A 160 -53.79 -40.51 6.73
N VAL A 161 -54.46 -41.20 7.65
CA VAL A 161 -53.97 -41.99 8.79
C VAL A 161 -53.47 -43.39 8.36
N SER A 162 -52.30 -43.84 8.86
CA SER A 162 -52.06 -45.16 9.53
C SER A 162 -50.62 -45.67 9.45
N LEU A 163 -50.04 -45.86 10.63
CA LEU A 163 -49.18 -46.97 11.11
C LEU A 163 -48.62 -47.96 10.07
N ILE A 164 -47.29 -48.04 9.95
CA ILE A 164 -46.56 -49.32 10.11
C ILE A 164 -45.14 -49.07 10.60
N SER A 165 -44.79 -49.80 11.66
CA SER A 165 -43.47 -49.92 12.28
C SER A 165 -42.53 -50.70 11.36
N SER A 166 -41.29 -50.23 11.16
CA SER A 166 -40.18 -51.13 10.86
C SER A 166 -38.84 -50.54 11.28
N SER A 167 -38.20 -51.26 12.18
CA SER A 167 -36.90 -50.99 12.78
C SER A 167 -35.80 -51.06 11.74
N GLY A 168 -35.06 -49.97 11.55
CA GLY A 168 -33.86 -49.92 10.72
C GLY A 168 -32.90 -48.89 11.27
N SER A 169 -32.03 -49.31 12.20
CA SER A 169 -30.94 -48.50 12.72
C SER A 169 -29.88 -48.28 11.64
N VAL A 170 -29.77 -47.04 11.15
CA VAL A 170 -28.56 -46.52 10.53
C VAL A 170 -28.24 -45.17 11.14
N SER A 171 -27.16 -45.12 11.92
CA SER A 171 -26.57 -43.89 12.44
C SER A 171 -26.23 -42.97 11.28
N VAL A 172 -26.87 -41.80 11.24
CA VAL A 172 -26.41 -40.66 10.45
C VAL A 172 -25.95 -39.60 11.44
N ALA A 173 -24.70 -39.19 11.24
CA ALA A 173 -23.99 -38.21 12.05
C ALA A 173 -24.81 -36.92 12.23
N VAL A 174 -24.74 -36.39 13.45
CA VAL A 174 -25.29 -35.10 13.86
C VAL A 174 -24.76 -34.00 12.92
N PRO A 175 -25.63 -33.24 12.22
CA PRO A 175 -25.19 -32.06 11.50
C PRO A 175 -24.75 -30.98 12.51
N PRO A 176 -23.70 -30.19 12.21
CA PRO A 176 -23.27 -29.12 13.10
C PRO A 176 -24.38 -28.07 13.24
N PRO A 177 -24.48 -27.41 14.40
CA PRO A 177 -25.50 -26.38 14.64
C PRO A 177 -25.32 -25.22 13.66
N ALA A 178 -26.43 -24.73 13.11
CA ALA A 178 -26.45 -23.54 12.27
C ALA A 178 -25.86 -22.33 13.00
N PRO A 179 -25.10 -21.44 12.32
CA PRO A 179 -24.66 -20.19 12.92
C PRO A 179 -25.88 -19.35 13.31
N GLN A 180 -26.00 -19.04 14.61
CA GLN A 180 -27.01 -18.10 15.09
C GLN A 180 -26.79 -16.72 14.46
N PRO A 181 -27.85 -15.92 14.23
CA PRO A 181 -27.70 -14.53 13.78
C PRO A 181 -26.93 -13.76 14.84
N GLN A 182 -25.68 -13.40 14.56
CA GLN A 182 -24.95 -12.49 15.44
C GLN A 182 -25.62 -11.10 15.35
N PRO A 183 -25.88 -10.43 16.49
CA PRO A 183 -26.33 -9.05 16.47
C PRO A 183 -25.29 -8.17 15.75
N PRO A 184 -25.70 -7.07 15.10
CA PRO A 184 -24.79 -6.21 14.38
C PRO A 184 -23.68 -5.72 15.33
N LEU A 185 -22.43 -5.94 14.93
CA LEU A 185 -21.26 -5.38 15.61
C LEU A 185 -21.43 -3.85 15.70
N PRO A 186 -21.10 -3.21 16.84
CA PRO A 186 -21.16 -1.77 16.96
C PRO A 186 -20.21 -1.13 15.94
N LEU A 187 -20.72 -0.14 15.21
CA LEU A 187 -19.92 0.71 14.33
C LEU A 187 -18.77 1.34 15.15
N PRO A 188 -17.52 1.41 14.66
CA PRO A 188 -16.46 2.11 15.36
C PRO A 188 -16.87 3.57 15.55
N GLN A 189 -16.98 4.02 16.80
CA GLN A 189 -17.22 5.43 17.08
C GLN A 189 -16.01 6.25 16.61
N PRO A 190 -16.22 7.47 16.06
CA PRO A 190 -15.11 8.37 15.78
C PRO A 190 -14.37 8.66 17.09
N LEU A 191 -13.05 8.44 17.11
CA LEU A 191 -12.20 8.91 18.19
C LEU A 191 -12.34 10.44 18.26
N LEU A 192 -13.07 10.92 19.26
CA LEU A 192 -13.04 12.33 19.66
C LEU A 192 -11.63 12.61 20.17
N LEU A 193 -10.81 13.26 19.34
CA LEU A 193 -9.57 13.88 19.78
C LEU A 193 -9.92 14.90 20.89
N PRO A 194 -9.23 14.89 22.04
CA PRO A 194 -9.39 15.93 23.03
C PRO A 194 -8.93 17.27 22.43
N PRO A 195 -9.56 18.40 22.79
CA PRO A 195 -9.12 19.70 22.33
C PRO A 195 -7.68 19.94 22.82
N THR A 196 -6.81 20.31 21.90
CA THR A 196 -5.46 20.79 22.21
C THR A 196 -5.59 22.14 22.91
N ASN A 197 -5.71 22.10 24.25
CA ASN A 197 -5.51 23.31 25.02
C ASN A 197 -4.00 23.54 25.13
N SER A 198 -3.51 24.45 24.29
CA SER A 198 -2.22 25.09 24.47
C SER A 198 -2.20 25.79 25.82
N SER A 199 -1.21 25.49 26.65
CA SER A 199 -0.58 26.48 27.54
C SER A 199 0.76 25.94 28.06
N SER A 200 1.79 26.74 27.83
CA SER A 200 3.17 26.57 28.25
C SER A 200 3.36 26.89 29.73
N SER A 201 4.24 26.18 30.44
CA SER A 201 5.21 26.67 31.47
C SER A 201 5.68 25.51 32.37
N LEU A 202 6.97 25.15 32.37
CA LEU A 202 8.08 25.60 33.25
C LEU A 202 8.32 24.63 34.43
N TYR A 203 9.52 24.01 34.46
CA TYR A 203 10.27 23.40 35.59
C TYR A 203 9.50 22.47 36.59
N THR A 204 9.96 21.26 36.96
CA THR A 204 11.17 20.98 37.76
C THR A 204 11.36 19.45 37.89
N GLU A 205 12.62 19.06 38.01
CA GLU A 205 13.23 17.82 38.52
C GLU A 205 12.43 17.02 39.57
N GLN A 206 12.46 15.68 39.49
CA GLN A 206 12.35 14.84 40.69
C GLN A 206 13.03 13.47 40.54
N THR A 207 14.10 13.32 41.32
CA THR A 207 14.85 12.11 41.64
C THR A 207 14.04 11.23 42.60
N ALA A 208 13.96 9.92 42.35
CA ALA A 208 13.80 8.93 43.41
C ALA A 208 14.29 7.55 42.91
N ALA A 209 15.32 7.06 43.59
CA ALA A 209 15.85 5.72 43.46
C ALA A 209 14.97 4.72 44.21
N THR A 210 14.72 3.55 43.61
CA THR A 210 14.46 2.32 44.37
C THR A 210 14.96 1.12 43.58
N ASP A 211 16.06 0.54 44.08
CA ASP A 211 16.52 -0.81 43.81
C ASP A 211 15.43 -1.85 44.15
N TYR A 212 15.18 -2.82 43.27
CA TYR A 212 15.04 -4.22 43.70
C TYR A 212 15.33 -5.22 42.55
N SER A 213 16.43 -5.96 42.72
CA SER A 213 16.64 -7.39 42.52
C SER A 213 16.22 -8.11 41.22
N THR A 214 17.25 -8.45 40.44
CA THR A 214 17.62 -9.77 39.89
C THR A 214 16.81 -11.00 40.32
N ILE A 215 16.33 -11.77 39.33
CA ILE A 215 16.12 -13.25 39.23
C ILE A 215 15.19 -13.48 38.02
N SER A 216 15.30 -14.46 37.13
CA SER A 216 16.25 -15.53 36.79
C SER A 216 15.88 -15.92 35.34
N SER A 217 16.87 -16.22 34.52
CA SER A 217 16.65 -16.87 33.22
C SER A 217 16.10 -18.27 33.47
N ASP A 218 14.94 -18.59 32.89
CA ASP A 218 14.60 -19.97 32.60
C ASP A 218 13.92 -20.11 31.25
N HIS A 219 14.51 -21.04 30.51
CA HIS A 219 14.22 -21.50 29.17
C HIS A 219 12.98 -22.42 29.19
N VAL A 220 11.95 -22.10 28.39
CA VAL A 220 10.92 -23.09 28.05
C VAL A 220 10.60 -23.00 26.56
N SER A 221 11.12 -23.97 25.82
CA SER A 221 10.74 -24.33 24.46
C SER A 221 9.74 -25.47 24.52
N PHE A 222 8.47 -25.27 24.15
CA PHE A 222 7.50 -26.31 23.76
C PHE A 222 6.18 -25.64 23.34
N PHE A 223 5.49 -25.95 22.24
CA PHE A 223 5.34 -27.12 21.35
C PHE A 223 5.22 -26.64 19.88
N GLY A 224 5.47 -27.42 18.81
CA GLY A 224 5.43 -28.87 18.70
C GLY A 224 4.11 -29.34 18.10
#